data_AF-X1ESP0-F1
#
_entry.id   AF-X1ESP0-F1
#
_cell.length_a   1.000
_cell.length_b   1.000
_cell.length_c   1.000
_cell.angle_alpha   90.00
_cell.angle_beta   90.00
_cell.angle_gamma   90.00
#
_symmetry.space_group_name_H-M   'P 1'
#
loop_
_entity.id
_entity.type
_entity.pdbx_description
1 polymer ?
#
loop_
_entity_poly.entity_id
_entity_poly.type
_entity_poly.pdbx_seq_one_letter_code
_entity_poly.pdbx_strand_id
1 'polypeptide(L)' 'MIKRFKSDIVIRYENDYGYALVVITNQKNEIIENLMLGFSNDFNSKYKNKLLDIQDLNRLINISEFIDIK' A
#
# COMPACT_ATOMS: atom_id res chain seq x y z
N MET A 1 6.25 28.48 21.97
CA MET A 1 5.22 28.22 20.94
C MET A 1 5.49 26.85 20.32
N ILE A 2 4.74 25.81 20.69
CA ILE A 2 4.92 24.46 20.12
C ILE A 2 4.11 24.39 18.83
N LYS A 3 4.76 24.43 17.66
CA LYS A 3 4.10 24.19 16.36
C LYS A 3 3.80 22.69 16.24
N ARG A 4 2.54 22.28 16.40
CA ARG A 4 2.07 20.96 15.95
C ARG A 4 1.91 21.03 14.44
N PHE A 5 2.79 20.36 13.69
CA PHE A 5 2.50 20.05 12.28
C PHE A 5 1.34 19.05 12.29
N LYS A 6 0.12 19.54 12.05
CA LYS A 6 -1.02 18.66 11.81
C LYS A 6 -0.79 18.00 10.45
N SER A 7 -0.39 16.74 10.48
CA SER A 7 -0.27 15.91 9.28
C SER A 7 -1.35 14.85 9.33
N ASP A 8 -2.07 14.70 8.22
CA ASP A 8 -2.98 13.60 7.97
C ASP A 8 -2.25 12.48 7.24
N ILE A 9 -2.64 11.24 7.54
CA ILE A 9 -2.14 10.05 6.86
C ILE A 9 -3.29 9.50 6.02
N VAL A 10 -3.06 9.36 4.71
CA VAL A 10 -4.00 8.75 3.77
C VAL A 10 -3.41 7.44 3.30
N ILE A 11 -4.20 6.36 3.37
CA ILE A 11 -3.78 5.01 3.02
C ILE A 11 -4.72 4.47 1.94
N ARG A 12 -4.16 3.92 0.85
CA ARG A 12 -4.88 3.16 -0.17
C ARG A 12 -4.36 1.73 -0.20
N TYR A 13 -5.24 0.76 -0.01
CA TYR A 13 -4.89 -0.66 -0.07
C TYR A 13 -5.10 -1.20 -1.49
N GLU A 14 -4.11 -1.91 -2.01
CA GLU A 14 -4.10 -2.55 -3.33
C GLU A 14 -4.09 -4.06 -3.13
N ASN A 15 -5.25 -4.58 -2.72
CA ASN A 15 -5.39 -5.97 -2.30
C ASN A 15 -5.03 -6.96 -3.42
N ASP A 16 -5.30 -6.60 -4.67
CA ASP A 16 -5.00 -7.43 -5.84
C ASP A 16 -3.50 -7.69 -6.00
N TYR A 17 -2.65 -6.78 -5.53
CA TYR A 17 -1.18 -6.87 -5.64
C TYR A 17 -0.49 -6.94 -4.28
N GLY A 18 -1.23 -6.93 -3.17
CA GLY A 18 -0.72 -7.14 -1.82
C GLY A 18 0.16 -6.01 -1.27
N TYR A 19 -0.08 -4.75 -1.66
CA TYR A 19 0.64 -3.60 -1.12
C TYR A 19 -0.30 -2.47 -0.67
N ALA A 20 0.25 -1.46 0.01
CA ALA A 20 -0.47 -0.26 0.39
C ALA A 20 0.33 1.00 0.02
N LEU A 21 -0.39 2.02 -0.46
CA LEU A 21 0.12 3.36 -0.66
C LEU A 21 -0.12 4.19 0.59
N VAL A 22 0.93 4.81 1.14
CA VAL A 22 0.86 5.69 2.31
C VAL A 22 1.33 7.09 1.93
N VAL A 23 0.47 8.08 2.14
CA VAL A 23 0.78 9.49 1.89
C VAL A 23 0.58 10.29 3.18
N ILE A 24 1.62 11.04 3.55
CA ILE A 24 1.59 11.99 4.66
C ILE A 24 1.36 13.37 4.03
N THR A 25 0.25 14.01 4.38
CA THR A 25 -0.15 15.32 3.85
C THR A 25 -0.47 16.29 4.98
N ASN A 26 -0.41 17.59 4.73
CA ASN A 26 -0.85 18.59 5.71
C ASN A 26 -2.38 18.62 5.87
N GLN A 27 -3.11 18.15 4.86
CA GLN A 27 -4.56 18.03 4.89
C GLN A 27 -5.02 16.94 3.91
N LYS A 28 -5.86 16.03 4.40
CA LYS A 28 -6.58 15.09 3.54
C LYS A 28 -7.61 15.83 2.69
N ASN A 29 -7.57 15.62 1.37
CA ASN A 29 -8.55 16.17 0.42
C ASN A 29 -8.68 15.26 -0.82
N GLU A 30 -9.72 15.50 -1.60
CA GLU A 30 -10.07 14.72 -2.79
C GLU A 30 -8.97 14.77 -3.88
N ILE A 31 -8.23 15.87 -3.99
CA ILE A 31 -7.14 15.99 -4.96
C ILE A 31 -6.04 14.98 -4.63
N ILE A 32 -5.67 14.84 -3.34
CA ILE A 32 -4.68 13.85 -2.90
C ILE A 32 -5.17 12.43 -3.17
N GLU A 33 -6.44 12.12 -2.88
CA GLU A 33 -7.02 10.80 -3.15
C GLU A 33 -7.01 10.47 -4.66
N ASN A 34 -7.36 11.44 -5.52
CA ASN A 34 -7.34 11.28 -6.97
C ASN A 34 -5.92 11.10 -7.52
N LEU A 35 -4.94 11.83 -6.98
CA LEU A 35 -3.54 11.65 -7.33
C LEU A 35 -3.01 10.28 -6.89
N MET A 36 -3.38 9.81 -5.70
CA MET A 36 -3.05 8.46 -5.23
C MET A 36 -3.66 7.38 -6.12
N LEU A 37 -4.92 7.57 -6.56
CA LEU A 37 -5.59 6.66 -7.48
C LEU A 37 -4.88 6.61 -8.83
N GLY A 38 -4.58 7.76 -9.42
CA GLY A 38 -3.87 7.86 -10.69
C GLY A 38 -2.49 7.22 -10.61
N PHE A 39 -1.72 7.57 -9.58
CA PHE A 39 -0.42 6.95 -9.32
C PHE A 39 -0.53 5.43 -9.23
N SER A 40 -1.51 4.92 -8.48
CA SER A 40 -1.64 3.49 -8.29
C SER A 40 -2.00 2.76 -9.58
N ASN A 41 -2.88 3.33 -10.40
CA ASN A 41 -3.21 2.77 -11.72
C ASN A 41 -1.97 2.70 -12.62
N ASP A 42 -1.19 3.78 -12.69
CA ASP A 42 0.02 3.84 -13.51
C ASP A 42 1.10 2.87 -12.99
N PHE A 43 1.28 2.81 -11.67
CA PHE A 43 2.20 1.90 -11.01
C PHE A 43 1.82 0.44 -11.26
N ASN A 44 0.55 0.08 -11.05
CA ASN A 44 0.03 -1.26 -11.30
C ASN A 44 0.20 -1.66 -12.77
N SER A 45 -0.14 -0.77 -13.71
CA SER A 45 0.04 -1.02 -15.14
C SER A 45 1.51 -1.28 -15.50
N LYS A 46 2.42 -0.44 -14.99
CA LYS A 46 3.86 -0.52 -15.29
C LYS A 46 4.55 -1.72 -14.67
N TYR A 47 4.13 -2.13 -13.46
CA TYR A 47 4.81 -3.17 -12.68
C TYR A 47 4.01 -4.46 -12.51
N LYS A 48 2.88 -4.60 -13.21
CA LYS A 48 1.94 -5.73 -13.09
C LYS A 48 2.59 -7.09 -12.88
N ASN A 49 3.45 -7.51 -13.81
CA ASN A 49 4.07 -8.85 -13.74
C ASN A 49 4.95 -9.01 -12.50
N LYS A 50 5.75 -8.00 -12.17
CA LYS A 50 6.62 -8.03 -10.97
C LYS A 50 5.81 -8.04 -9.69
N LEU A 51 4.68 -7.33 -9.66
CA LEU A 51 3.78 -7.32 -8.51
C LEU A 51 3.13 -8.68 -8.31
N LEU A 52 2.71 -9.35 -9.39
CA LEU A 52 2.21 -10.72 -9.34
C LEU A 52 3.28 -11.69 -8.84
N ASP A 53 4.51 -11.61 -9.37
CA ASP A 53 5.63 -12.45 -8.93
C ASP A 53 5.91 -12.29 -7.42
N ILE A 54 5.91 -11.04 -6.91
CA ILE A 54 6.10 -10.74 -5.48
C ILE A 54 4.93 -11.27 -4.66
N GLN A 55 3.70 -11.12 -5.13
CA GLN A 55 2.50 -11.61 -4.43
C GLN A 55 2.52 -13.15 -4.35
N ASP A 56 2.90 -13.83 -5.42
CA ASP A 56 3.03 -15.28 -5.43
C ASP A 56 4.16 -15.77 -4.51
N LEU A 57 5.30 -15.06 -4.47
CA LEU A 57 6.35 -15.31 -3.47
C LEU A 57 5.82 -15.14 -2.03
N ASN A 58 4.99 -14.14 -1.77
CA ASN A 58 4.37 -13.93 -0.46
C ASN A 58 3.33 -15.01 -0.13
N ARG A 59 2.68 -15.62 -1.13
CA ARG A 59 1.80 -16.80 -0.93
C ARG A 59 2.56 -18.10 -0.69
N LEU A 60 3.81 -18.18 -1.18
CA LEU A 60 4.73 -19.29 -0.90
C LEU A 60 5.30 -19.25 0.52
N ILE A 61 4.96 -18.25 1.35
CA ILE A 61 5.19 -18.32 2.80
C ILE A 61 4.37 -19.51 3.33
N ASN A 62 5.04 -20.65 3.43
CA ASN A 62 4.49 -21.89 3.90
C ASN A 62 4.17 -21.77 5.40
N ILE A 63 2.95 -21.33 5.70
CA ILE A 63 2.47 -21.21 7.09
C ILE A 63 2.34 -22.56 7.81
N SER A 64 2.51 -23.68 7.10
CA SER A 64 2.51 -25.02 7.72
C SER A 64 3.55 -25.15 8.82
N GLU A 65 4.70 -24.47 8.69
CA GLU A 65 5.76 -24.47 9.71
C GLU A 65 5.44 -23.64 10.96
N PHE A 66 4.40 -22.81 10.91
CA PHE A 66 3.95 -21.96 12.01
C PHE A 66 2.73 -22.52 12.76
N ILE A 67 2.17 -23.65 12.31
CA ILE A 67 0.99 -24.30 12.93
C ILE A 67 1.36 -25.01 14.24
N ASP A 68 2.63 -25.33 14.47
CA ASP A 68 3.10 -26.09 15.64
C ASP A 68 3.44 -25.24 16.88
N ILE A 69 3.17 -23.93 16.87
CA ILE A 69 3.29 -23.11 18.08
C ILE A 69 1.92 -23.03 18.76
N LYS A 70 1.61 -24.05 19.56
CA LYS A 70 0.44 -24.10 20.46
C LYS A 70 0.87 -24.04 21.92
#